data_AF-A0A1F6QKF1-F1
#
_entry.id   AF-A0A1F6QKF1-F1
#
_cell.length_a   1.000
_cell.length_b   1.000
_cell.length_c   1.000
_cell.angle_alpha   90.00
_cell.angle_beta   90.00
_cell.angle_gamma   90.00
#
_symmetry.space_group_name_H-M   'P 1'
#
loop_
_entity.id
_entity.type
_entity.pdbx_description
1 polymer ?
#
loop_
_entity_poly.entity_id
_entity_poly.type
_entity_poly.pdbx_seq_one_letter_code
_entity_poly.pdbx_strand_id
1 'polypeptide(L)'
;MILLTLLSVLFIFGICFLFFSSGNLVDWQLKLYLKLGLLKIDNFKEEAIQPNSLDVHLGNHFAIQLNDGSFEEIITEEFILKPGDFVLAVTREYFYFGSTLHGVLQGKSSWARVGLYVESAGLFDSGFEGVAVVELTNQGKAPLLLKTGQPVAQMIFQKNLPVLKSYKHKGHYQGQKQAVQTCMKNVVEKSRQKIAKELITR
;
A
#
# COMPACT_ATOMS: atom_id res chain seq x y z
N MET A 1 24.50 18.68 -40.62
CA MET A 1 24.57 19.07 -39.19
C MET A 1 23.21 19.46 -38.61
N ILE A 2 22.46 20.40 -39.21
CA ILE A 2 21.19 20.92 -38.66
C ILE A 2 20.09 19.85 -38.47
N LEU A 3 19.94 18.92 -39.41
CA LEU A 3 18.93 17.85 -39.34
C LEU A 3 19.22 16.82 -38.22
N LEU A 4 20.50 16.51 -37.99
CA LEU A 4 20.94 15.61 -36.93
C LEU A 4 20.71 16.23 -35.55
N THR A 5 20.98 17.53 -35.40
CA THR A 5 20.68 18.28 -34.18
C THR A 5 19.17 18.39 -33.92
N LEU A 6 18.35 18.61 -34.95
CA LEU A 6 16.89 18.67 -34.81
C LEU A 6 16.29 17.32 -34.37
N LEU A 7 16.78 16.20 -34.95
CA LEU A 7 16.39 14.86 -34.54
C LEU A 7 16.78 14.59 -33.07
N SER A 8 17.98 15.01 -32.66
CA SER A 8 18.43 14.82 -31.28
C SER A 8 17.61 15.65 -30.28
N VAL A 9 17.20 16.87 -30.64
CA VAL A 9 16.34 17.72 -29.80
C VAL A 9 14.93 17.14 -29.72
N LEU A 10 14.34 16.69 -30.83
CA LEU A 10 13.02 16.03 -30.83
C LEU A 10 13.05 14.70 -30.05
N PHE A 11 14.15 13.95 -30.11
CA PHE A 11 14.35 12.73 -29.34
C PHE A 11 14.45 13.02 -27.84
N ILE A 12 15.20 14.07 -27.46
CA ILE A 12 15.29 14.54 -26.07
C ILE A 12 13.93 15.04 -25.58
N PHE A 13 13.20 15.83 -26.39
CA PHE A 13 11.86 16.30 -26.04
C PHE A 13 10.84 15.17 -25.94
N GLY A 14 10.90 14.17 -26.82
CA GLY A 14 10.05 12.98 -26.79
C GLY A 14 10.31 12.11 -25.56
N ILE A 15 11.59 11.92 -25.21
CA ILE A 15 12.00 11.26 -23.96
C ILE A 15 11.50 12.06 -22.75
N CYS A 16 11.72 13.38 -22.73
CA CYS A 16 11.21 14.27 -21.70
C CYS A 16 9.69 14.13 -21.55
N PHE A 17 8.92 14.13 -22.65
CA PHE A 17 7.47 14.00 -22.59
C PHE A 17 7.00 12.67 -21.97
N LEU A 18 7.72 11.56 -22.22
CA LEU A 18 7.46 10.27 -21.58
C LEU A 18 7.72 10.29 -20.07
N PHE A 19 8.69 11.09 -19.62
CA PHE A 19 9.01 11.29 -18.19
C PHE A 19 8.14 12.35 -17.51
N PHE A 20 7.60 13.34 -18.25
CA PHE A 20 6.87 14.48 -17.67
C PHE A 20 5.34 14.40 -17.78
N SER A 21 4.77 13.40 -18.48
CA SER A 21 3.33 13.16 -18.36
C SER A 21 3.02 12.59 -16.98
N SER A 22 2.13 13.24 -16.23
CA SER A 22 1.55 12.69 -15.01
C SER A 22 0.60 11.54 -15.36
N GLY A 23 0.55 10.50 -14.52
CA GLY A 23 -0.33 9.36 -14.74
C GLY A 23 0.21 8.06 -14.14
N ASN A 24 -0.59 7.00 -14.25
CA ASN A 24 -0.23 5.67 -13.78
C ASN A 24 0.94 5.11 -14.60
N LEU A 25 1.86 4.40 -13.95
CA LEU A 25 2.82 3.55 -14.63
C LEU A 25 2.07 2.34 -15.20
N VAL A 26 2.17 2.17 -16.52
CA VAL A 26 1.81 0.91 -17.17
C VAL A 26 2.92 -0.13 -16.99
N ASP A 27 2.63 -1.40 -17.26
CA ASP A 27 3.53 -2.55 -17.11
C ASP A 27 4.99 -2.30 -17.56
N TRP A 28 5.22 -1.80 -18.77
CA TRP A 28 6.57 -1.56 -19.29
C TRP A 28 7.25 -0.38 -18.61
N GLN A 29 6.49 0.62 -18.16
CA GLN A 29 7.02 1.75 -17.39
C GLN A 29 7.42 1.30 -15.99
N LEU A 30 6.62 0.45 -15.36
CA LEU A 30 6.95 -0.15 -14.07
C LEU A 30 8.27 -0.94 -14.16
N LYS A 31 8.43 -1.78 -15.20
CA LYS A 31 9.70 -2.49 -15.46
C LYS A 31 10.88 -1.54 -15.65
N LEU A 32 10.68 -0.43 -16.35
CA LEU A 32 11.71 0.60 -16.53
C LEU A 32 12.09 1.25 -15.19
N TYR A 33 11.12 1.60 -14.35
CA TYR A 33 11.35 2.20 -13.03
C TYR A 33 12.13 1.27 -12.10
N LEU A 34 11.80 -0.03 -12.12
CA LEU A 34 12.53 -1.07 -11.41
C LEU A 34 13.99 -1.17 -11.89
N LYS A 35 14.20 -1.21 -13.22
CA LYS A 35 15.54 -1.30 -13.82
C LYS A 35 16.41 -0.08 -13.53
N LEU A 36 15.82 1.11 -13.50
CA LEU A 36 16.53 2.36 -13.20
C LEU A 36 16.75 2.58 -11.69
N GLY A 37 16.19 1.73 -10.82
CA GLY A 37 16.27 1.91 -9.36
C GLY A 37 15.47 3.08 -8.82
N LEU A 38 14.53 3.62 -9.61
CA LEU A 38 13.58 4.66 -9.17
C LEU A 38 12.49 4.10 -8.26
N LEU A 39 12.24 2.80 -8.39
CA LEU A 39 11.42 1.98 -7.51
C LEU A 39 12.19 0.69 -7.27
N LYS A 40 12.24 0.21 -6.03
CA LYS A 40 12.71 -1.13 -5.71
C LYS A 40 11.63 -1.85 -4.92
N ILE A 41 11.45 -3.13 -5.24
CA ILE A 41 10.50 -4.00 -4.56
C ILE A 41 11.22 -5.31 -4.28
N ASP A 42 11.30 -5.68 -3.01
CA ASP A 42 11.82 -6.99 -2.63
C ASP A 42 10.66 -7.99 -2.51
N ASN A 43 10.95 -9.27 -2.74
CA ASN A 43 10.02 -10.40 -2.59
C ASN A 43 8.80 -10.41 -3.52
N PHE A 44 8.81 -9.66 -4.64
CA PHE A 44 7.80 -9.80 -5.69
C PHE A 44 8.30 -10.73 -6.82
N LYS A 45 7.36 -11.23 -7.64
CA LYS A 45 7.68 -11.98 -8.84
C LYS A 45 7.18 -11.22 -10.08
N GLU A 46 7.87 -11.36 -11.21
CA GLU A 46 7.57 -10.56 -12.41
C GLU A 46 6.17 -10.83 -12.96
N GLU A 47 5.62 -12.05 -12.78
CA GLU A 47 4.25 -12.40 -13.15
C GLU A 47 3.17 -11.62 -12.38
N ALA A 48 3.52 -10.97 -11.28
CA ALA A 48 2.62 -10.11 -10.53
C ALA A 48 2.35 -8.77 -11.22
N ILE A 49 3.18 -8.39 -12.20
CA ILE A 49 2.99 -7.15 -12.97
C ILE A 49 1.74 -7.27 -13.84
N GLN A 50 0.78 -6.38 -13.61
CA GLN A 50 -0.45 -6.22 -14.36
C GLN A 50 -0.32 -5.01 -15.31
N PRO A 51 -1.26 -4.82 -16.26
CA PRO A 51 -1.15 -3.74 -17.24
C PRO A 51 -0.98 -2.33 -16.64
N ASN A 52 -1.55 -2.06 -15.46
CA ASN A 52 -1.53 -0.73 -14.79
C ASN A 52 -1.23 -0.80 -13.29
N SER A 53 -0.77 -1.95 -12.80
CA SER A 53 -0.59 -2.18 -11.36
C SER A 53 0.37 -3.35 -11.12
N LEU A 54 0.70 -3.60 -9.85
CA LEU A 54 1.36 -4.80 -9.38
C LEU A 54 0.43 -5.50 -8.41
N ASP A 55 0.11 -6.77 -8.65
CA ASP A 55 -0.57 -7.59 -7.64
C ASP A 55 0.35 -7.75 -6.42
N VAL A 56 -0.17 -7.43 -5.24
CA VAL A 56 0.56 -7.58 -3.97
C VAL A 56 -0.02 -8.74 -3.19
N HIS A 57 0.84 -9.50 -2.52
CA HIS A 57 0.48 -10.76 -1.91
C HIS A 57 0.36 -10.63 -0.41
N LEU A 58 -0.57 -11.36 0.19
CA LEU A 58 -0.77 -11.38 1.63
C LEU A 58 0.48 -11.95 2.33
N GLY A 59 0.97 -11.26 3.36
CA GLY A 59 1.98 -11.74 4.28
C GLY A 59 1.41 -12.72 5.32
N ASN A 60 2.17 -13.02 6.36
CA ASN A 60 1.73 -13.93 7.44
C ASN A 60 1.57 -13.24 8.80
N HIS A 61 1.82 -11.93 8.89
CA HIS A 61 1.65 -11.17 10.13
C HIS A 61 0.33 -10.40 10.11
N PHE A 62 -0.46 -10.62 11.16
CA PHE A 62 -1.78 -10.02 11.37
C PHE A 62 -1.80 -9.35 12.75
N ALA A 63 -2.56 -8.26 12.89
CA ALA A 63 -2.85 -7.65 14.18
C ALA A 63 -4.37 -7.46 14.33
N ILE A 64 -4.95 -8.16 15.31
CA ILE A 64 -6.39 -8.12 15.61
C ILE A 64 -6.64 -7.10 16.70
N GLN A 65 -7.56 -6.16 16.47
CA GLN A 65 -7.97 -5.24 17.52
C GLN A 65 -8.95 -5.93 18.48
N LEU A 66 -8.64 -5.90 19.78
CA LEU A 66 -9.50 -6.39 20.85
C LEU A 66 -10.52 -5.32 21.27
N ASN A 67 -11.56 -5.73 22.01
CA ASN A 67 -12.60 -4.82 22.51
C ASN A 67 -12.05 -3.68 23.39
N ASP A 68 -10.93 -3.93 24.07
CA ASP A 68 -10.25 -2.93 24.88
C ASP A 68 -9.38 -1.96 24.03
N GLY A 69 -9.35 -2.13 22.71
CA GLY A 69 -8.64 -1.30 21.75
C GLY A 69 -7.15 -1.62 21.63
N SER A 70 -6.64 -2.55 22.45
CA SER A 70 -5.32 -3.14 22.26
C SER A 70 -5.32 -4.07 21.04
N PHE A 71 -4.14 -4.52 20.62
CA PHE A 71 -4.01 -5.45 19.51
C PHE A 71 -3.26 -6.70 19.95
N GLU A 72 -3.74 -7.83 19.44
CA GLU A 72 -3.06 -9.12 19.51
C GLU A 72 -2.42 -9.41 18.14
N GLU A 73 -1.12 -9.72 18.16
CA GLU A 73 -0.37 -10.07 16.95
C GLU A 73 -0.39 -11.58 16.71
N ILE A 74 -0.64 -11.98 15.47
CA ILE A 74 -0.69 -13.38 15.04
C ILE A 74 0.20 -13.57 13.82
N ILE A 75 1.04 -14.61 13.87
CA ILE A 75 1.81 -15.08 12.73
C ILE A 75 1.25 -16.43 12.29
N THR A 76 0.68 -16.50 11.08
CA THR A 76 0.07 -17.71 10.55
C THR A 76 0.06 -17.69 9.02
N GLU A 77 0.16 -18.87 8.39
CA GLU A 77 0.03 -19.03 6.94
C GLU A 77 -1.44 -19.08 6.48
N GLU A 78 -2.36 -19.31 7.42
CA GLU A 78 -3.80 -19.35 7.19
C GLU A 78 -4.55 -18.56 8.27
N PHE A 79 -5.41 -17.65 7.85
CA PHE A 79 -6.20 -16.78 8.72
C PHE A 79 -7.67 -16.81 8.30
N ILE A 80 -8.58 -17.11 9.22
CA ILE A 80 -10.02 -17.07 8.95
C ILE A 80 -10.57 -15.73 9.39
N LEU A 81 -11.02 -14.90 8.43
CA LEU A 81 -11.69 -13.64 8.70
C LEU A 81 -13.22 -13.84 8.69
N LYS A 82 -13.87 -13.71 9.86
CA LYS A 82 -15.32 -13.93 9.97
C LYS A 82 -16.09 -12.68 9.53
N PRO A 83 -17.37 -12.83 9.15
CA PRO A 83 -18.24 -11.69 8.85
C PRO A 83 -18.22 -10.63 9.96
N GLY A 84 -17.96 -9.37 9.58
CA GLY A 84 -17.87 -8.23 10.49
C GLY A 84 -16.50 -7.99 11.13
N ASP A 85 -15.56 -8.93 11.02
CA ASP A 85 -14.23 -8.78 11.61
C ASP A 85 -13.38 -7.76 10.84
N PHE A 86 -12.55 -7.04 11.60
CA PHE A 86 -11.49 -6.15 11.12
C PHE A 86 -10.13 -6.69 11.56
N VAL A 87 -9.15 -6.70 10.67
CA VAL A 87 -7.77 -7.07 10.98
C VAL A 87 -6.79 -6.22 10.17
N LEU A 88 -5.67 -5.83 10.81
CA LEU A 88 -4.52 -5.31 10.08
C LEU A 88 -3.70 -6.49 9.57
N ALA A 89 -3.33 -6.48 8.30
CA ALA A 89 -2.39 -7.43 7.72
C ALA A 89 -1.29 -6.68 6.97
N VAL A 90 -0.31 -7.41 6.46
CA VAL A 90 0.77 -6.84 5.62
C VAL A 90 0.85 -7.51 4.27
N THR A 91 1.44 -6.82 3.31
CA THR A 91 1.93 -7.43 2.08
C THR A 91 3.22 -8.19 2.32
N ARG A 92 3.50 -9.17 1.46
CA ARG A 92 4.79 -9.88 1.41
C ARG A 92 5.88 -9.02 0.78
N GLU A 93 5.49 -8.17 -0.17
CA GLU A 93 6.39 -7.25 -0.86
C GLU A 93 6.86 -6.15 0.09
N TYR A 94 8.14 -5.80 -0.03
CA TYR A 94 8.75 -4.68 0.66
C TYR A 94 9.14 -3.60 -0.36
N PHE A 95 8.58 -2.41 -0.21
CA PHE A 95 8.71 -1.33 -1.18
C PHE A 95 9.79 -0.33 -0.76
N TYR A 96 10.47 0.23 -1.76
CA TYR A 96 11.34 1.39 -1.66
C TYR A 96 10.95 2.37 -2.78
N PHE A 97 10.21 3.42 -2.43
CA PHE A 97 9.81 4.45 -3.39
C PHE A 97 10.89 5.51 -3.54
N GLY A 98 11.22 5.86 -4.78
CA GLY A 98 11.98 7.07 -5.09
C GLY A 98 11.18 8.36 -4.85
N SER A 99 11.76 9.50 -5.20
CA SER A 99 11.13 10.82 -5.02
C SER A 99 10.14 11.21 -6.12
N THR A 100 10.11 10.47 -7.23
CA THR A 100 9.38 10.80 -8.48
C THR A 100 8.14 9.94 -8.72
N LEU A 101 7.70 9.18 -7.71
CA LEU A 101 6.48 8.40 -7.78
C LEU A 101 5.87 8.21 -6.40
N HIS A 102 4.58 7.90 -6.36
CA HIS A 102 3.88 7.41 -5.19
C HIS A 102 3.05 6.18 -5.56
N GLY A 103 2.65 5.41 -4.56
CA GLY A 103 1.79 4.25 -4.71
C GLY A 103 0.35 4.56 -4.29
N VAL A 104 -0.60 3.89 -4.92
CA VAL A 104 -2.00 3.84 -4.52
C VAL A 104 -2.41 2.39 -4.39
N LEU A 105 -2.77 1.95 -3.19
CA LEU A 105 -3.20 0.57 -2.96
C LEU A 105 -4.72 0.46 -3.14
N GLN A 106 -5.15 -0.53 -3.90
CA GLN A 106 -6.56 -0.83 -4.12
C GLN A 106 -6.87 -2.31 -3.93
N GLY A 107 -8.07 -2.61 -3.47
CA GLY A 107 -8.58 -3.98 -3.45
C GLY A 107 -8.69 -4.60 -4.85
N LYS A 108 -8.71 -5.93 -4.91
CA LYS A 108 -8.97 -6.68 -6.14
C LYS A 108 -10.46 -6.94 -6.30
N SER A 109 -10.97 -6.84 -7.52
CA SER A 109 -12.40 -7.10 -7.80
C SER A 109 -12.84 -8.50 -7.36
N SER A 110 -11.99 -9.52 -7.49
CA SER A 110 -12.28 -10.88 -7.04
C SER A 110 -12.58 -10.97 -5.54
N TRP A 111 -11.82 -10.22 -4.73
CA TRP A 111 -12.03 -10.14 -3.28
C TRP A 111 -13.27 -9.33 -2.92
N ALA A 112 -13.48 -8.19 -3.58
CA ALA A 112 -14.67 -7.37 -3.38
C ALA A 112 -15.97 -8.13 -3.65
N ARG A 113 -16.00 -9.02 -4.66
CA ARG A 113 -17.18 -9.82 -5.03
C ARG A 113 -17.55 -10.91 -4.01
N VAL A 114 -16.63 -11.27 -3.10
CA VAL A 114 -16.91 -12.18 -1.98
C VAL A 114 -17.04 -11.46 -0.64
N GLY A 115 -17.06 -10.12 -0.65
CA GLY A 115 -17.26 -9.29 0.52
C GLY A 115 -15.98 -8.93 1.28
N LEU A 116 -14.78 -9.27 0.77
CA LEU A 116 -13.53 -8.79 1.36
C LEU A 116 -13.27 -7.36 0.89
N TYR A 117 -13.31 -6.43 1.84
CA TYR A 117 -12.84 -5.07 1.66
C TYR A 117 -11.37 -5.03 2.06
N VAL A 118 -10.56 -4.51 1.14
CA VAL A 118 -9.13 -4.29 1.34
C VAL A 118 -8.92 -2.81 1.24
N GLU A 119 -8.80 -2.18 2.39
CA GLU A 119 -8.59 -0.76 2.52
C GLU A 119 -7.16 -0.49 2.97
N SER A 120 -6.78 0.76 2.80
CA SER A 120 -5.60 1.40 3.35
C SER A 120 -5.95 2.88 3.38
N ALA A 121 -5.22 3.70 4.15
CA ALA A 121 -5.18 5.14 3.89
C ALA A 121 -4.85 5.47 2.41
N GLY A 122 -4.41 4.47 1.64
CA GLY A 122 -4.59 4.38 0.19
C GLY A 122 -3.45 5.01 -0.57
N LEU A 123 -2.74 5.95 0.05
CA LEU A 123 -1.56 6.64 -0.48
C LEU A 123 -0.28 6.12 0.17
N PHE A 124 0.68 5.72 -0.66
CA PHE A 124 2.05 5.39 -0.28
C PHE A 124 2.97 6.47 -0.82
N ASP A 125 3.40 7.39 0.05
CA ASP A 125 4.13 8.60 -0.33
C ASP A 125 5.49 8.33 -0.99
N SER A 126 5.93 9.30 -1.81
CA SER A 126 7.29 9.32 -2.35
C SER A 126 8.35 9.27 -1.25
N GLY A 127 9.29 8.33 -1.37
CA GLY A 127 10.29 8.03 -0.33
C GLY A 127 9.85 7.04 0.74
N PHE A 128 8.63 6.49 0.68
CA PHE A 128 8.20 5.43 1.57
C PHE A 128 9.11 4.19 1.43
N GLU A 129 9.41 3.58 2.57
CA GLU A 129 10.11 2.32 2.68
C GLU A 129 9.35 1.41 3.66
N GLY A 130 9.04 0.18 3.27
CA GLY A 130 8.30 -0.74 4.15
C GLY A 130 7.45 -1.78 3.44
N VAL A 131 6.90 -2.72 4.20
CA VAL A 131 5.73 -3.50 3.77
C VAL A 131 4.50 -2.61 3.72
N ALA A 132 3.55 -2.89 2.83
CA ALA A 132 2.27 -2.21 2.86
C ALA A 132 1.38 -2.86 3.93
N VAL A 133 0.92 -2.06 4.89
CA VAL A 133 -0.14 -2.49 5.82
C VAL A 133 -1.48 -2.31 5.11
N VAL A 134 -2.31 -3.34 5.18
CA VAL A 134 -3.66 -3.39 4.62
C VAL A 134 -4.67 -3.62 5.73
N GLU A 135 -5.81 -2.97 5.60
CA GLU A 135 -6.95 -3.04 6.50
C GLU A 135 -7.98 -3.99 5.86
N LEU A 136 -8.13 -5.18 6.43
CA LEU A 136 -9.01 -6.21 5.89
C LEU A 136 -10.31 -6.26 6.69
N THR A 137 -11.44 -6.11 6.01
CA THR A 137 -12.77 -6.28 6.61
C THR A 137 -13.60 -7.25 5.80
N ASN A 138 -14.23 -8.22 6.45
CA ASN A 138 -15.20 -9.10 5.79
C ASN A 138 -16.61 -8.52 5.94
N GLN A 139 -17.09 -7.84 4.90
CA GLN A 139 -18.45 -7.32 4.79
C GLN A 139 -19.43 -8.35 4.20
N GLY A 140 -18.94 -9.56 3.88
CA GLY A 140 -19.75 -10.67 3.39
C GLY A 140 -20.55 -11.35 4.50
N LYS A 141 -21.21 -12.46 4.14
CA LYS A 141 -22.02 -13.27 5.08
C LYS A 141 -21.36 -14.60 5.46
N ALA A 142 -20.22 -14.94 4.84
CA ALA A 142 -19.50 -16.18 5.05
C ALA A 142 -18.06 -15.90 5.51
N PRO A 143 -17.45 -16.78 6.33
CA PRO A 143 -16.03 -16.69 6.66
C PRO A 143 -15.14 -16.80 5.41
N LEU A 144 -14.04 -16.05 5.40
CA LEU A 144 -13.06 -16.08 4.32
C LEU A 144 -11.75 -16.67 4.84
N LEU A 145 -11.25 -17.71 4.16
CA LEU A 145 -9.92 -18.25 4.41
C LEU A 145 -8.90 -17.42 3.63
N LEU A 146 -8.07 -16.69 4.37
CA LEU A 146 -6.96 -15.92 3.85
C LEU A 146 -5.68 -16.73 3.97
N LYS A 147 -5.05 -17.04 2.84
CA LYS A 147 -3.78 -17.78 2.78
C LYS A 147 -2.64 -16.84 2.47
N THR A 148 -1.55 -16.95 3.21
CA THR A 148 -0.31 -16.22 2.90
C THR A 148 0.16 -16.54 1.49
N GLY A 149 0.69 -15.52 0.81
CA GLY A 149 1.23 -15.64 -0.54
C GLY A 149 0.18 -15.56 -1.66
N GLN A 150 -1.12 -15.46 -1.37
CA GLN A 150 -2.12 -15.19 -2.39
C GLN A 150 -2.24 -13.68 -2.70
N PRO A 151 -2.57 -13.27 -3.94
CA PRO A 151 -2.82 -11.86 -4.25
C PRO A 151 -3.98 -11.32 -3.40
N VAL A 152 -3.78 -10.23 -2.67
CA VAL A 152 -4.79 -9.62 -1.78
C VAL A 152 -5.25 -8.26 -2.28
N ALA A 153 -4.34 -7.48 -2.83
CA ALA A 153 -4.59 -6.14 -3.35
C ALA A 153 -3.76 -5.93 -4.62
N GLN A 154 -3.80 -4.72 -5.15
CA GLN A 154 -2.93 -4.27 -6.21
C GLN A 154 -2.38 -2.88 -5.87
N MET A 155 -1.09 -2.66 -6.15
CA MET A 155 -0.43 -1.37 -6.04
C MET A 155 -0.41 -0.70 -7.42
N ILE A 156 -1.04 0.47 -7.53
CA ILE A 156 -0.96 1.35 -8.69
C ILE A 156 0.16 2.34 -8.43
N PHE A 157 1.06 2.54 -9.38
CA PHE A 157 2.16 3.50 -9.24
C PHE A 157 1.84 4.74 -10.07
N GLN A 158 2.00 5.93 -9.51
CA GLN A 158 1.71 7.19 -10.21
C GLN A 158 2.95 8.06 -10.27
N LYS A 159 3.23 8.61 -11.46
CA LYS A 159 4.34 9.53 -11.71
C LYS A 159 4.08 10.88 -11.05
N ASN A 160 5.11 11.45 -10.43
CA ASN A 160 5.11 12.84 -9.97
C ASN A 160 6.49 13.47 -10.17
N LEU A 161 6.53 14.81 -10.12
CA LEU A 161 7.80 15.52 -9.99
C LEU A 161 8.45 15.19 -8.63
N PRO A 162 9.80 15.30 -8.51
CA PRO A 162 10.49 15.05 -7.25
C PRO A 162 9.87 15.81 -6.08
N VAL A 163 9.47 15.09 -5.03
CA VAL A 163 8.91 15.73 -3.83
C VAL A 163 9.98 16.47 -3.03
N LEU A 164 9.66 17.66 -2.54
CA LEU A 164 10.52 18.39 -1.59
C LEU A 164 10.44 17.82 -0.17
N LYS A 165 9.29 17.26 0.20
CA LYS A 165 9.02 16.66 1.52
C LYS A 165 8.87 15.15 1.37
N SER A 166 10.00 14.45 1.36
CA SER A 166 10.01 12.99 1.29
C SER A 166 9.50 12.34 2.58
N TYR A 167 8.75 11.25 2.44
CA TYR A 167 8.27 10.45 3.57
C TYR A 167 9.42 9.92 4.43
N LYS A 168 10.59 9.63 3.83
CA LYS A 168 11.80 9.17 4.52
C LYS A 168 12.21 10.02 5.73
N HIS A 169 11.88 11.32 5.75
CA HIS A 169 12.31 12.22 6.82
C HIS A 169 11.27 12.44 7.92
N LYS A 170 9.99 12.17 7.66
CA LYS A 170 8.87 12.53 8.57
C LYS A 170 7.82 11.44 8.73
N GLY A 171 7.95 10.32 8.02
CA GLY A 171 7.02 9.22 8.06
C GLY A 171 7.10 8.47 9.37
N HIS A 172 5.96 8.34 10.06
CA HIS A 172 5.86 7.57 11.30
C HIS A 172 6.07 6.07 11.10
N TYR A 173 5.84 5.58 9.89
CA TYR A 173 5.85 4.16 9.55
C TYR A 173 7.01 3.78 8.62
N GLN A 174 8.03 4.64 8.52
CA GLN A 174 9.19 4.37 7.69
C GLN A 174 9.93 3.11 8.15
N GLY A 175 10.20 2.22 7.21
CA GLY A 175 10.93 0.97 7.43
C GLY A 175 10.10 -0.16 8.04
N GLN A 176 8.77 -0.01 8.15
CA GLN A 176 7.91 -1.01 8.79
C GLN A 176 7.99 -2.40 8.13
N LYS A 177 7.90 -3.46 8.94
CA LYS A 177 8.04 -4.86 8.52
C LYS A 177 6.87 -5.76 8.93
N GLN A 178 5.93 -5.23 9.71
CA GLN A 178 4.86 -5.96 10.37
C GLN A 178 3.56 -5.12 10.30
N ALA A 179 2.44 -5.69 10.75
CA ALA A 179 1.16 -5.00 10.88
C ALA A 179 1.22 -3.98 12.02
N VAL A 180 1.92 -2.87 11.79
CA VAL A 180 2.17 -1.84 12.79
C VAL A 180 0.87 -1.09 13.09
N GLN A 181 0.59 -0.92 14.39
CA GLN A 181 -0.56 -0.17 14.88
C GLN A 181 -0.37 1.34 14.71
N THR A 182 -1.45 2.11 14.90
CA THR A 182 -1.38 3.57 14.83
C THR A 182 -0.38 4.17 15.82
N CYS A 183 0.42 5.14 15.37
CA CYS A 183 1.30 5.92 16.25
C CYS A 183 0.53 6.96 17.09
N MET A 184 -0.77 7.14 16.84
CA MET A 184 -1.61 8.09 17.57
C MET A 184 -1.87 7.59 19.00
N LYS A 185 -1.45 8.37 19.99
CA LYS A 185 -1.60 7.98 21.40
C LYS A 185 -3.00 8.27 21.94
N ASN A 186 -3.50 7.33 22.74
CA ASN A 186 -4.70 7.46 23.57
C ASN A 186 -6.00 7.73 22.79
N VAL A 187 -6.11 7.30 21.53
CA VAL A 187 -7.34 7.52 20.73
C VAL A 187 -8.55 6.83 21.37
N VAL A 188 -8.39 5.54 21.69
CA VAL A 188 -9.46 4.74 22.33
C VAL A 188 -9.72 5.22 23.74
N GLU A 189 -8.66 5.45 24.53
CA GLU A 189 -8.78 5.87 25.92
C GLU A 189 -9.48 7.23 26.07
N LYS A 190 -9.12 8.23 25.24
CA LYS A 190 -9.80 9.53 25.24
C LYS A 190 -11.29 9.39 24.88
N SER A 191 -11.61 8.50 23.96
CA SER A 191 -13.01 8.22 23.59
C SER A 191 -13.78 7.62 24.77
N ARG A 192 -13.20 6.65 25.48
CA ARG A 192 -13.81 6.06 26.68
C ARG A 192 -14.06 7.08 27.78
N GLN A 193 -13.06 7.91 28.09
CA GLN A 193 -13.18 8.96 29.12
C GLN A 193 -14.30 9.94 28.79
N LYS A 194 -14.42 10.32 27.51
CA LYS A 194 -15.51 11.21 27.06
C LYS A 194 -16.87 10.56 27.22
N ILE A 195 -17.05 9.31 26.79
CA ILE A 195 -18.31 8.56 26.92
C ILE A 195 -18.70 8.41 28.39
N ALA A 196 -17.76 8.01 29.26
CA ALA A 196 -18.00 7.86 30.68
C ALA A 196 -18.46 9.18 31.33
N LYS A 197 -17.83 10.30 30.96
CA LYS A 197 -18.22 11.63 31.45
C LYS A 197 -19.63 12.01 31.00
N GLU A 198 -20.00 11.76 29.74
CA GLU A 198 -21.33 12.05 29.21
C GLU A 198 -22.44 11.22 29.89
N LEU A 199 -22.15 9.97 30.26
CA LEU A 199 -23.06 9.10 30.99
C LEU A 199 -23.30 9.55 32.45
N ILE A 200 -22.30 10.15 33.11
CA ILE A 200 -22.42 10.66 34.48
C ILE A 200 -23.23 11.96 34.54
N THR A 201 -23.23 12.74 33.44
CA THR A 201 -23.96 14.02 33.34
C THR A 201 -25.41 13.90 32.86
N ARG A 202 -25.88 12.68 32.56
CA ARG A 202 -27.28 12.39 32.20
C ARG A 202 -28.00 11.73 33.37
#